data_AF-A0A318CF45-F1
#
_entry.id   AF-A0A318CF45-F1
#
_cell.length_a   1.000
_cell.length_b   1.000
_cell.length_c   1.000
_cell.angle_alpha   90.00
_cell.angle_beta   90.00
_cell.angle_gamma   90.00
#
_symmetry.space_group_name_H-M   'P 1'
#
loop_
_entity.id
_entity.type
_entity.pdbx_description
1 polymer ?
#
loop_
_entity_poly.entity_id
_entity_poly.type
_entity_poly.pdbx_seq_one_letter_code
_entity_poly.pdbx_strand_id
1 'polypeptide(L)'
;MNFKELSEASGIKYETVRNYVKVLIEEGLIDEVNEEVVEVVKKMPSFTSQGLTVVEAAHRATGKADSKSSLSEEVSELRERVHTLQEENEQLRRELQEERSLTNYLKENLASFEDHTKNSSGITVYGKEASTAADALKSAIKSAGSGFLQFLQWLFDTEEKETAEKTDQ
;
A
#
# COMPACT_ATOMS: atom_id res chain seq x y z
N MET A 1 -54.66 24.96 -19.17
CA MET A 1 -53.82 26.13 -19.51
C MET A 1 -53.09 25.82 -20.83
N ASN A 2 -52.91 26.79 -21.73
CA ASN A 2 -52.21 26.57 -23.00
C ASN A 2 -50.68 26.80 -22.86
N PHE A 3 -49.86 26.20 -23.73
CA PHE A 3 -48.40 26.40 -23.75
C PHE A 3 -48.00 27.87 -23.92
N LYS A 4 -48.80 28.67 -24.64
CA LYS A 4 -48.57 30.10 -24.81
C LYS A 4 -48.76 30.85 -23.49
N GLU A 5 -49.84 30.56 -22.77
CA GLU A 5 -50.11 31.13 -21.44
C GLU A 5 -49.02 30.70 -20.45
N LEU A 6 -48.54 29.45 -20.54
CA LEU A 6 -47.46 28.94 -19.69
C LEU A 6 -46.12 29.65 -19.97
N SER A 7 -45.83 29.94 -21.23
CA SER A 7 -44.65 30.71 -21.65
C SER A 7 -44.70 32.14 -21.10
N GLU A 8 -45.86 32.78 -21.19
CA GLU A 8 -46.06 34.13 -20.64
C GLU A 8 -45.97 34.14 -19.10
N ALA A 9 -46.59 33.16 -18.42
CA ALA A 9 -46.59 33.07 -16.96
C ALA A 9 -45.22 32.67 -16.37
N SER A 10 -44.47 31.81 -17.06
CA SER A 10 -43.13 31.38 -16.61
C SER A 10 -42.01 32.37 -17.00
N GLY A 11 -42.25 33.25 -17.96
CA GLY A 11 -41.23 34.14 -18.54
C GLY A 11 -40.19 33.40 -19.39
N ILE A 12 -40.46 32.15 -19.77
CA ILE A 12 -39.56 31.29 -20.55
C ILE A 12 -40.05 31.22 -22.00
N LYS A 13 -39.12 31.13 -22.96
CA LYS A 13 -39.45 31.00 -24.39
C LYS A 13 -40.35 29.80 -24.65
N TYR A 14 -41.32 29.99 -25.54
CA TYR A 14 -42.31 28.96 -25.92
C TYR A 14 -41.68 27.61 -26.30
N GLU A 15 -40.60 27.62 -27.11
CA GLU A 15 -39.94 26.39 -27.53
C GLU A 15 -39.34 25.61 -26.35
N THR A 16 -38.72 26.32 -25.42
CA THR A 16 -38.12 25.73 -24.20
C THR A 16 -39.22 25.19 -23.28
N VAL A 17 -40.31 25.94 -23.10
CA VAL A 17 -41.48 25.50 -22.35
C VAL A 17 -42.08 24.25 -22.95
N ARG A 18 -42.27 24.22 -24.27
CA ARG A 18 -42.80 23.05 -24.98
C ARG A 18 -41.90 21.82 -24.76
N ASN A 19 -40.59 21.99 -24.78
CA ASN A 19 -39.65 20.91 -24.52
C ASN A 19 -39.74 20.41 -23.07
N TYR A 20 -39.78 21.33 -22.10
CA TYR A 20 -39.89 20.98 -20.68
C TYR A 20 -41.20 20.27 -20.35
N VAL A 21 -42.33 20.77 -20.86
CA VAL A 21 -43.64 20.14 -20.64
C VAL A 21 -43.70 18.77 -21.32
N LYS A 22 -43.11 18.63 -22.51
CA LYS A 22 -43.01 17.32 -23.17
C LYS A 22 -42.29 16.31 -22.27
N VAL A 23 -41.13 16.69 -21.71
CA VAL A 23 -40.39 15.83 -20.77
C VAL A 23 -41.20 15.54 -19.51
N LEU A 24 -41.89 16.54 -18.94
CA LEU A 24 -42.72 16.34 -17.75
C LEU A 24 -43.87 15.33 -17.98
N ILE A 25 -44.47 15.33 -19.18
CA ILE A 25 -45.52 14.37 -19.55
C ILE A 25 -44.91 12.99 -19.85
N GLU A 26 -43.80 12.92 -20.60
CA GLU A 26 -43.12 11.67 -20.93
C GLU A 26 -42.63 10.91 -19.70
N GLU A 27 -42.16 11.63 -18.67
CA GLU A 27 -41.72 11.07 -17.39
C GLU A 27 -42.89 10.77 -16.43
N GLY A 28 -44.15 11.00 -16.83
CA GLY A 28 -45.33 10.79 -15.97
C GLY A 28 -45.35 11.70 -14.73
N LEU A 29 -44.63 12.83 -14.79
CA LEU A 29 -44.54 13.76 -13.67
C LEU A 29 -45.80 14.62 -13.58
N ILE A 30 -46.42 14.92 -14.72
CA ILE A 30 -47.68 15.66 -14.87
C ILE A 30 -48.58 14.96 -15.89
N ASP A 31 -49.89 14.96 -15.65
CA ASP A 31 -50.88 14.40 -16.60
C ASP A 31 -51.40 15.47 -17.57
N GLU A 32 -51.56 16.71 -17.08
CA GLU A 32 -52.09 17.84 -17.86
C GLU A 32 -51.41 19.17 -17.51
N VAL A 33 -51.50 20.14 -18.43
CA VAL A 33 -50.93 21.49 -18.23
C VAL A 33 -51.89 22.34 -17.38
N ASN A 34 -51.61 22.37 -16.08
CA ASN A 34 -52.32 23.16 -15.08
C ASN A 34 -51.46 24.35 -14.56
N GLU A 35 -52.00 25.14 -13.64
CA GLU A 35 -51.32 26.30 -13.06
C GLU A 35 -50.12 25.92 -12.17
N GLU A 36 -50.13 24.72 -11.58
CA GLU A 36 -49.02 24.20 -10.75
C GLU A 36 -47.77 23.91 -11.59
N VAL A 37 -47.95 23.53 -12.86
CA VAL A 37 -46.85 23.33 -13.82
C VAL A 37 -46.03 24.60 -14.03
N VAL A 38 -46.63 25.79 -13.87
CA VAL A 38 -45.93 27.07 -14.02
C VAL A 38 -44.76 27.17 -13.05
N GLU A 39 -44.98 26.80 -11.78
CA GLU A 39 -43.92 26.84 -10.78
C GLU A 39 -42.80 25.83 -11.06
N VAL A 40 -43.17 24.64 -11.53
CA VAL A 40 -42.22 23.58 -11.90
C VAL A 40 -41.35 24.05 -13.06
N VAL A 41 -41.97 24.50 -14.15
CA VAL A 41 -41.28 24.97 -15.36
C VAL A 41 -40.41 26.19 -15.06
N LYS A 42 -40.81 27.06 -14.13
CA LYS A 42 -40.00 28.21 -13.68
C LYS A 42 -38.75 27.79 -12.90
N LYS A 43 -38.79 26.66 -12.18
CA LYS A 43 -37.64 26.13 -11.42
C LYS A 43 -36.64 25.38 -12.33
N MET A 44 -37.10 24.70 -13.38
CA MET A 44 -36.26 23.88 -14.27
C MET A 44 -35.00 24.58 -14.83
N PRO A 45 -35.05 25.85 -15.30
CA PRO A 45 -33.87 26.56 -15.78
C PRO A 45 -32.73 26.60 -14.76
N SER A 46 -33.05 26.78 -13.48
CA SER A 46 -32.06 26.87 -12.40
C SER A 46 -31.29 25.57 -12.16
N PHE A 47 -31.89 24.43 -12.48
CA PHE A 47 -31.24 23.13 -12.42
C PHE A 47 -30.45 22.86 -13.71
N THR A 48 -31.00 23.20 -14.87
CA THR A 48 -30.27 23.03 -16.13
C THR A 48 -29.03 23.92 -16.22
N SER A 49 -29.04 25.11 -15.59
CA SER A 49 -27.85 25.97 -15.51
C SER A 49 -26.77 25.44 -14.56
N GLN A 50 -27.12 24.52 -13.66
CA GLN A 50 -26.18 23.77 -12.82
C GLN A 50 -25.57 22.56 -13.54
N GLY A 51 -25.91 22.34 -14.81
CA GLY A 51 -25.41 21.23 -15.62
C GLY A 51 -26.26 19.95 -15.53
N LEU A 52 -27.40 19.97 -14.82
CA LEU A 52 -28.33 18.85 -14.80
C LEU A 52 -29.02 18.69 -16.15
N THR A 53 -29.32 17.44 -16.52
CA THR A 53 -30.11 17.15 -17.71
C THR A 53 -31.56 17.64 -17.53
N VAL A 54 -32.28 17.82 -18.63
CA VAL A 54 -33.68 18.29 -18.59
C VAL A 54 -34.59 17.33 -17.80
N VAL A 55 -34.31 16.03 -17.87
CA VAL A 55 -35.03 14.98 -17.13
C VAL A 55 -34.77 15.11 -15.63
N GLU A 56 -33.50 15.17 -15.21
CA GLU A 56 -33.14 15.35 -13.79
C GLU A 56 -33.69 16.66 -13.22
N ALA A 57 -33.66 17.74 -14.02
CA ALA A 57 -34.24 19.02 -13.67
C ALA A 57 -35.76 18.93 -13.47
N ALA A 58 -36.47 18.13 -14.27
CA ALA A 58 -37.91 17.91 -14.16
C ALA A 58 -38.27 17.16 -12.87
N HIS A 59 -37.56 16.07 -12.56
CA HIS A 59 -37.71 15.32 -11.30
C HIS A 59 -37.42 16.20 -10.08
N ARG A 60 -36.39 17.04 -10.15
CA ARG A 60 -36.01 17.95 -9.06
C ARG A 60 -36.96 19.13 -8.90
N ALA A 61 -37.54 19.64 -9.99
CA ALA A 61 -38.47 20.76 -9.98
C ALA A 61 -39.88 20.38 -9.49
N THR A 62 -40.31 19.14 -9.71
CA THR A 62 -41.62 18.63 -9.30
C THR A 62 -41.67 18.18 -7.83
N GLY A 63 -40.52 18.14 -7.14
CA GLY A 63 -40.47 17.69 -5.75
C GLY A 63 -40.70 16.19 -5.57
N LYS A 64 -41.05 15.45 -6.64
CA LYS A 64 -40.98 13.98 -6.77
C LYS A 64 -39.53 13.52 -6.88
N ALA A 65 -38.66 14.09 -6.04
CA ALA A 65 -37.33 13.58 -5.84
C ALA A 65 -37.46 12.24 -5.07
N ASP A 66 -37.81 11.18 -5.80
CA ASP A 66 -37.54 9.79 -5.44
C ASP A 66 -36.03 9.52 -5.27
N SER A 67 -35.19 10.54 -5.48
CA SER A 67 -33.76 10.56 -5.22
C SER A 67 -33.38 10.78 -3.75
N LYS A 68 -34.32 11.07 -2.82
CA LYS A 68 -33.95 11.13 -1.39
C LYS A 68 -33.74 9.78 -0.74
N SER A 69 -34.36 8.70 -1.19
CA SER A 69 -34.09 7.36 -0.61
C SER A 69 -32.84 6.75 -1.24
N SER A 70 -32.75 6.67 -2.56
CA SER A 70 -31.61 6.06 -3.27
C SER A 70 -30.31 6.85 -3.08
N LEU A 71 -30.30 8.18 -3.20
CA LEU A 71 -29.07 8.95 -2.93
C LEU A 71 -28.72 8.96 -1.44
N SER A 72 -29.70 8.88 -0.53
CA SER A 72 -29.39 8.80 0.90
C SER A 72 -28.81 7.44 1.28
N GLU A 73 -29.26 6.36 0.65
CA GLU A 73 -28.75 5.02 0.85
C GLU A 73 -27.34 4.89 0.26
N GLU A 74 -27.12 5.33 -0.97
CA GLU A 74 -25.78 5.39 -1.58
C GLU A 74 -24.81 6.26 -0.79
N VAL A 75 -25.26 7.41 -0.27
CA VAL A 75 -24.43 8.28 0.58
C VAL A 75 -24.14 7.63 1.95
N SER A 76 -25.07 6.83 2.48
CA SER A 76 -24.86 6.07 3.71
C SER A 76 -23.85 4.96 3.49
N GLU A 77 -23.98 4.18 2.42
CA GLU A 77 -23.04 3.13 2.03
C GLU A 77 -21.65 3.71 1.76
N LEU A 78 -21.55 4.85 1.06
CA LEU A 78 -20.27 5.52 0.85
C LEU A 78 -19.63 5.98 2.17
N ARG A 79 -20.43 6.50 3.11
CA ARG A 79 -19.91 6.93 4.42
C ARG A 79 -19.38 5.75 5.22
N GLU A 80 -20.09 4.64 5.22
CA GLU A 80 -19.63 3.40 5.86
C GLU A 80 -18.34 2.89 5.21
N ARG A 81 -18.28 2.87 3.87
CA ARG A 81 -17.07 2.47 3.14
C ARG A 81 -15.88 3.36 3.46
N VAL A 82 -16.09 4.68 3.55
CA VAL A 82 -15.04 5.63 3.93
C VAL A 82 -14.56 5.38 5.36
N HIS A 83 -15.47 5.07 6.29
CA HIS A 83 -15.11 4.74 7.65
C HIS A 83 -14.25 3.47 7.73
N THR A 84 -14.68 2.38 7.07
CA THR A 84 -13.90 1.13 7.02
C THR A 84 -12.53 1.35 6.41
N LEU A 85 -12.44 2.11 5.31
CA LEU A 85 -11.16 2.44 4.68
C LEU A 85 -10.26 3.30 5.58
N GLN A 86 -10.83 4.17 6.40
CA GLN A 86 -10.06 4.95 7.38
C GLN A 86 -9.49 4.05 8.48
N GLU A 87 -10.30 3.13 9.02
CA GLU A 87 -9.86 2.15 10.02
C GLU A 87 -8.73 1.25 9.47
N GLU A 88 -8.89 0.73 8.25
CA GLU A 88 -7.85 -0.05 7.56
C GLU A 88 -6.58 0.77 7.36
N ASN A 89 -6.69 2.05 6.96
CA ASN A 89 -5.52 2.91 6.79
C ASN A 89 -4.78 3.14 8.12
N GLU A 90 -5.52 3.34 9.21
CA GLU A 90 -4.95 3.48 10.55
C GLU A 90 -4.30 2.18 11.04
N GLN A 91 -4.88 1.03 10.74
CA GLN A 91 -4.26 -0.27 11.02
C GLN A 91 -2.95 -0.45 10.23
N LEU A 92 -2.97 -0.23 8.92
CA LEU A 92 -1.78 -0.33 8.08
C LEU A 92 -0.67 0.64 8.52
N ARG A 93 -1.02 1.83 8.99
CA ARG A 93 -0.04 2.77 9.57
C ARG A 93 0.62 2.25 10.84
N ARG A 94 -0.14 1.55 11.70
CA ARG A 94 0.41 0.90 12.91
C ARG A 94 1.35 -0.24 12.54
N GLU A 95 0.93 -1.12 11.63
CA GLU A 95 1.77 -2.22 11.15
C GLU A 95 3.07 -1.71 10.49
N LEU A 96 2.99 -0.66 9.67
CA LEU A 96 4.16 -0.01 9.07
C LEU A 96 5.10 0.57 10.14
N GLN A 97 4.54 1.13 11.23
CA GLN A 97 5.33 1.66 12.33
C GLN A 97 6.03 0.53 13.11
N GLU A 98 5.35 -0.59 13.36
CA GLU A 98 5.91 -1.78 13.99
C GLU A 98 7.07 -2.36 13.16
N GLU A 99 6.86 -2.57 11.86
CA GLU A 99 7.90 -3.04 10.92
C GLU A 99 9.11 -2.09 10.89
N ARG A 100 8.88 -0.77 10.86
CA ARG A 100 9.97 0.22 10.95
C ARG A 100 10.73 0.12 12.27
N SER A 101 10.02 -0.07 13.38
CA SER A 101 10.65 -0.22 14.69
C SER A 101 11.50 -1.50 14.78
N LEU A 102 11.00 -2.61 14.22
CA LEU A 102 11.70 -3.89 14.16
C LEU A 102 12.93 -3.79 13.24
N THR A 103 12.78 -3.12 12.10
CA THR A 103 13.90 -2.84 11.18
C THR A 103 14.98 -2.01 11.87
N ASN A 104 14.61 -0.97 12.61
CA ASN A 104 15.57 -0.16 13.37
C ASN A 104 16.26 -0.97 14.46
N TYR A 105 15.51 -1.78 15.22
CA TYR A 105 16.06 -2.67 16.24
C TYR A 105 17.07 -3.67 15.65
N LEU A 106 16.73 -4.31 14.53
CA LEU A 106 17.64 -5.22 13.82
C LEU A 106 18.88 -4.49 13.30
N LYS A 107 18.73 -3.26 12.81
CA LYS A 107 19.84 -2.43 12.34
C LYS A 107 20.78 -2.05 13.48
N GLU A 108 20.26 -1.68 14.64
CA GLU A 108 21.03 -1.39 15.85
C GLU A 108 21.75 -2.64 16.38
N ASN A 109 21.08 -3.80 16.36
CA ASN A 109 21.71 -5.07 16.70
C ASN A 109 22.84 -5.44 15.73
N LEU A 110 22.65 -5.26 14.42
CA LEU A 110 23.71 -5.49 13.45
C LEU A 110 24.90 -4.55 13.67
N ALA A 111 24.65 -3.27 13.94
CA ALA A 111 25.71 -2.31 14.24
C ALA A 111 26.48 -2.69 15.52
N SER A 112 25.79 -3.13 16.57
CA SER A 112 26.46 -3.58 17.80
C SER A 112 27.26 -4.86 17.60
N PHE A 113 26.78 -5.81 16.81
CA PHE A 113 27.57 -6.98 16.41
C PHE A 113 28.80 -6.57 15.60
N GLU A 114 28.69 -5.65 14.66
CA GLU A 114 29.83 -5.17 13.86
C GLU A 114 30.88 -4.49 14.75
N ASP A 115 30.47 -3.66 15.70
CA ASP A 115 31.37 -3.04 16.68
C ASP A 115 32.00 -4.06 17.63
N HIS A 116 31.26 -5.09 18.05
CA HIS A 116 31.82 -6.20 18.84
C HIS A 116 32.84 -7.02 18.05
N THR A 117 32.68 -7.20 16.74
CA THR A 117 33.71 -7.89 15.92
C THR A 117 34.99 -7.07 15.73
N LYS A 118 34.89 -5.74 15.67
CA LYS A 118 36.07 -4.83 15.66
C LYS A 118 36.76 -4.78 17.02
N ASN A 119 36.01 -4.91 18.12
CA ASN A 119 36.54 -4.85 19.50
C ASN A 119 36.95 -6.23 20.05
N SER A 120 36.43 -7.34 19.54
CA SER A 120 36.85 -8.68 19.95
C SER A 120 38.15 -9.05 19.24
N SER A 121 39.27 -8.61 19.83
CA SER A 121 40.62 -9.10 19.58
C SER A 121 40.81 -10.60 19.92
N GLY A 122 39.76 -11.43 19.86
CA GLY A 122 39.84 -12.86 20.15
C GLY A 122 40.71 -13.61 19.15
N ILE A 123 40.61 -13.27 17.86
CA ILE A 123 41.45 -13.89 16.81
C ILE A 123 42.93 -13.51 16.93
N THR A 124 43.26 -12.31 17.42
CA THR A 124 44.66 -11.88 17.57
C THR A 124 45.34 -12.45 18.81
N VAL A 125 44.57 -12.82 19.85
CA VAL A 125 45.10 -13.53 21.03
C VAL A 125 45.55 -14.95 20.65
N TYR A 126 44.77 -15.68 19.84
CA TYR A 126 45.18 -17.00 19.36
C TYR A 126 46.46 -16.98 18.51
N GLY A 127 46.70 -15.91 17.74
CA GLY A 127 47.93 -15.77 16.96
C GLY A 127 49.20 -15.65 17.81
N LYS A 128 49.14 -14.89 18.92
CA LYS A 128 50.28 -14.73 19.84
C LYS A 128 50.50 -15.95 20.73
N GLU A 129 49.44 -16.62 21.15
CA GLU A 129 49.55 -17.86 21.91
C GLU A 129 50.08 -19.01 21.05
N ALA A 130 49.64 -19.10 19.79
CA ALA A 130 50.17 -20.07 18.83
C ALA A 130 51.66 -19.87 18.53
N SER A 131 52.13 -18.62 18.38
CA SER A 131 53.56 -18.35 18.18
C SER A 131 54.38 -18.69 19.44
N THR A 132 53.86 -18.37 20.62
CA THR A 132 54.53 -18.66 21.90
C THR A 132 54.60 -20.17 22.17
N ALA A 133 53.53 -20.90 21.87
CA ALA A 133 53.49 -22.35 21.95
C ALA A 133 54.43 -23.01 20.93
N ALA A 134 54.49 -22.48 19.70
CA ALA A 134 55.42 -22.95 18.68
C ALA A 134 56.89 -22.73 19.08
N ASP A 135 57.22 -21.59 19.67
CA ASP A 135 58.57 -21.30 20.16
C ASP A 135 58.94 -22.15 21.38
N ALA A 136 57.99 -22.40 22.30
CA ALA A 136 58.19 -23.31 23.43
C ALA A 136 58.41 -24.75 22.96
N LEU A 137 57.62 -25.22 21.98
CA LEU A 137 57.77 -26.54 21.37
C LEU A 137 59.08 -26.67 20.62
N LYS A 138 59.50 -25.64 19.88
CA LYS A 138 60.81 -25.59 19.21
C LYS A 138 61.98 -25.65 20.20
N SER A 139 61.85 -24.97 21.34
CA SER A 139 62.84 -25.03 22.42
C SER A 139 62.91 -26.42 23.06
N ALA A 140 61.74 -27.02 23.34
CA ALA A 140 61.64 -28.36 23.89
C ALA A 140 62.22 -29.42 22.95
N ILE A 141 61.95 -29.31 21.64
CA ILE A 141 62.52 -30.18 20.60
C ILE A 141 64.05 -30.02 20.49
N LYS A 142 64.58 -28.81 20.66
CA LYS A 142 66.05 -28.60 20.68
C LYS A 142 66.71 -29.19 21.93
N SER A 143 65.99 -29.22 23.05
CA SER A 143 66.49 -29.77 24.31
C SER A 143 66.33 -31.30 24.40
N ALA A 144 65.31 -31.86 23.75
CA ALA A 144 65.09 -33.29 23.68
C ALA A 144 65.97 -33.85 22.55
N GLY A 145 67.01 -34.61 22.92
CA GLY A 145 68.02 -35.11 21.98
C GLY A 145 67.47 -35.90 20.78
N SER A 146 68.35 -36.27 19.85
CA SER A 146 67.99 -36.76 18.50
C SER A 146 66.97 -37.91 18.43
N GLY A 147 66.86 -38.73 19.48
CA GLY A 147 65.85 -39.79 19.55
C GLY A 147 64.41 -39.29 19.63
N PHE A 148 64.16 -38.13 20.26
CA PHE A 148 62.83 -37.52 20.30
C PHE A 148 62.45 -36.90 18.95
N LEU A 149 63.42 -36.34 18.24
CA LEU A 149 63.23 -35.88 16.85
C LEU A 149 62.89 -37.03 15.91
N GLN A 150 63.57 -38.17 16.04
CA GLN A 150 63.23 -39.37 15.25
C GLN A 150 61.84 -39.92 15.59
N PHE A 151 61.41 -39.85 16.86
CA PHE A 151 60.07 -40.24 17.27
C PHE A 151 58.99 -39.31 16.68
N LEU A 152 59.21 -37.99 16.71
CA LEU A 152 58.30 -37.04 16.08
C LEU A 152 58.27 -37.22 14.56
N GLN A 153 59.43 -37.46 13.95
CA GLN A 153 59.51 -37.74 12.52
C GLN A 153 58.71 -38.99 12.19
N TRP A 154 58.89 -40.11 12.91
CA TRP A 154 58.09 -41.32 12.74
C TRP A 154 56.58 -41.12 12.96
N LEU A 155 56.18 -40.32 13.95
CA LEU A 155 54.76 -40.03 14.23
C LEU A 155 54.06 -39.26 13.11
N PHE A 156 54.80 -38.39 12.42
CA PHE A 156 54.30 -37.57 11.32
C PHE A 156 54.75 -38.08 9.93
N ASP A 157 55.49 -39.19 9.87
CA ASP A 157 55.85 -39.90 8.65
C ASP A 157 54.66 -40.77 8.22
N THR A 158 53.54 -40.11 7.93
CA THR A 158 52.39 -40.75 7.29
C THR A 158 52.59 -40.72 5.79
N GLU A 159 53.09 -41.85 5.27
CA GLU A 159 52.86 -42.38 3.91
C GLU A 159 52.60 -41.36 2.78
N GLU A 160 53.65 -40.73 2.24
CA GLU A 160 53.69 -40.40 0.81
C GLU A 160 53.93 -41.70 0.01
N LYS A 161 52.95 -42.60 -0.06
CA LYS A 161 52.93 -43.66 -1.07
C LYS A 161 51.50 -43.90 -1.58
N GLU A 162 51.39 -43.75 -2.90
CA GLU A 162 50.28 -44.12 -3.79
C GLU A 162 49.03 -43.25 -3.79
N THR A 163 49.10 -42.14 -4.54
CA THR A 163 48.26 -41.96 -5.74
C THR A 163 48.88 -40.91 -6.67
N ALA A 164 49.88 -41.31 -7.46
CA ALA A 164 50.18 -40.63 -8.72
C ALA A 164 49.56 -41.45 -9.84
N GLU A 165 48.35 -41.02 -10.20
CA GLU A 165 47.75 -41.03 -11.52
C GLU A 165 48.15 -42.13 -12.53
N LYS A 166 47.13 -42.91 -12.89
CA LYS A 166 46.94 -43.29 -14.29
C LYS A 166 46.92 -42.02 -15.15
N THR A 167 47.95 -41.86 -15.98
CA THR A 167 47.85 -41.08 -17.22
C THR A 167 48.74 -41.72 -18.27
N ASP A 168 48.07 -42.25 -19.29
CA ASP A 168 48.48 -42.42 -20.69
C ASP A 168 49.61 -43.38 -21.14
N GLN A 169 49.15 -44.31 -22.00
CA GLN A 169 49.80 -45.11 -23.06
C GLN A 169 50.59 -46.38 -22.71
#